data_AF-A0A7Y4XE94-F1
#
_entry.id   AF-A0A7Y4XE94-F1
#
_cell.length_a   1.000
_cell.length_b   1.000
_cell.length_c   1.000
_cell.angle_alpha   90.00
_cell.angle_beta   90.00
_cell.angle_gamma   90.00
#
_symmetry.space_group_name_H-M   'P 1'
#
loop_
_entity.id
_entity.type
_entity.pdbx_description
1 polymer ?
#
loop_
_entity_poly.entity_id
_entity_poly.type
_entity_poly.pdbx_seq_one_letter_code
_entity_poly.pdbx_strand_id
1 'polypeptide(L)'
;MSKSSVFKQTLLAIALAAVVFPVVAEEVQVPASIKKMGSLRICADPGNMPLSSDKGEGFENKIATIIAEGMGTHTSYFYRPYLERGLTRQTFDNNECDILMDMSPDDERMMTTMPVYKSTFVLAYRNDKGIDIRSFDDSKLLNEYKVGVFQHSAIRTVLQEHGFNRANSVVRVLFLTMQICSQTAHRT
;
A
#
# COMPACT_ATOMS: atom_id res chain seq x y z
N MET A 1 -41.93 -58.29 45.37
CA MET A 1 -42.77 -57.51 46.30
C MET A 1 -42.01 -57.32 47.62
N SER A 2 -42.22 -56.17 48.26
CA SER A 2 -41.60 -55.64 49.52
C SER A 2 -40.35 -54.77 49.28
N LYS A 3 -40.46 -53.45 49.09
CA LYS A 3 -40.63 -52.34 50.09
C LYS A 3 -39.47 -52.35 51.12
N SER A 4 -38.69 -51.30 51.37
CA SER A 4 -38.94 -49.85 51.35
C SER A 4 -37.68 -49.04 51.75
N SER A 5 -37.61 -47.77 51.30
CA SER A 5 -37.30 -46.56 52.10
C SER A 5 -35.87 -46.40 52.69
N VAL A 6 -35.01 -45.49 52.19
CA VAL A 6 -34.89 -44.03 52.47
C VAL A 6 -33.53 -43.74 53.13
N PHE A 7 -32.69 -43.01 52.39
CA PHE A 7 -32.00 -41.79 52.85
C PHE A 7 -31.13 -41.89 54.12
N LYS A 8 -29.81 -41.83 53.95
CA LYS A 8 -28.93 -40.90 54.69
C LYS A 8 -27.46 -40.95 54.22
N GLN A 9 -26.99 -39.74 53.90
CA GLN A 9 -25.66 -39.20 54.24
C GLN A 9 -24.46 -39.55 53.34
N THR A 10 -24.39 -38.77 52.26
CA THR A 10 -23.28 -37.86 51.92
C THR A 10 -21.95 -38.05 52.65
N LEU A 11 -20.91 -38.45 51.92
CA LEU A 11 -19.54 -37.96 52.11
C LEU A 11 -18.85 -37.96 50.73
N LEU A 12 -18.51 -36.74 50.30
CA LEU A 12 -17.88 -36.38 49.04
C LEU A 12 -16.48 -37.01 48.96
N ALA A 13 -16.28 -37.94 48.03
CA ALA A 13 -14.94 -38.31 47.56
C ALA A 13 -14.60 -37.43 46.36
N ILE A 14 -13.60 -36.57 46.50
CA ILE A 14 -13.02 -35.78 45.41
C ILE A 14 -12.31 -36.77 44.48
N ALA A 15 -13.00 -37.20 43.43
CA ALA A 15 -12.40 -37.95 42.34
C ALA A 15 -11.70 -36.97 41.40
N LEU A 16 -10.37 -37.04 41.37
CA LEU A 16 -9.52 -36.38 40.39
C LEU A 16 -9.74 -37.07 39.03
N ALA A 17 -10.81 -36.71 38.34
CA ALA A 17 -11.07 -37.17 36.98
C ALA A 17 -10.17 -36.39 36.02
N ALA A 18 -9.10 -37.03 35.55
CA ALA A 18 -8.38 -36.58 34.37
C ALA A 18 -9.36 -36.63 33.18
N VAL A 19 -9.91 -35.46 32.82
CA VAL A 19 -10.74 -35.33 31.62
C VAL A 19 -9.82 -35.39 30.42
N VAL A 20 -9.64 -36.59 29.88
CA VAL A 20 -9.03 -36.79 28.57
C VAL A 20 -10.06 -36.33 27.54
N PHE A 21 -10.00 -35.05 27.16
CA PHE A 21 -10.73 -34.58 26.00
C PHE A 21 -10.12 -35.24 24.76
N PRO A 22 -10.90 -35.98 23.94
CA PRO A 22 -10.42 -36.43 22.66
C PRO A 22 -10.21 -35.19 21.78
N VAL A 23 -8.97 -34.93 21.40
CA VAL A 23 -8.65 -34.00 20.32
C VAL A 23 -9.18 -34.63 19.04
N VAL A 24 -10.39 -34.22 18.65
CA VAL A 24 -10.89 -34.48 17.30
C VAL A 24 -10.07 -33.59 16.38
N ALA A 25 -9.15 -34.20 15.63
CA ALA A 25 -8.49 -33.51 14.52
C ALA A 25 -9.54 -33.25 13.45
N GLU A 26 -10.05 -32.04 13.40
CA GLU A 26 -10.92 -31.59 12.32
C GLU A 26 -10.02 -31.34 11.10
N GLU A 27 -9.99 -32.30 10.17
CA GLU A 27 -9.38 -32.09 8.86
C GLU A 27 -10.17 -31.00 8.14
N VAL A 28 -9.59 -29.80 8.06
CA VAL A 28 -10.11 -28.71 7.23
C VAL A 28 -10.09 -29.20 5.78
N GLN A 29 -11.24 -29.66 5.30
CA GLN A 29 -11.45 -29.99 3.90
C GLN A 29 -11.39 -28.70 3.08
N VAL A 30 -10.21 -28.40 2.54
CA VAL A 30 -10.04 -27.35 1.55
C VAL A 30 -10.75 -27.82 0.27
N PRO A 31 -11.83 -27.15 -0.17
CA PRO A 31 -12.60 -27.61 -1.31
C PRO A 31 -11.71 -27.69 -2.55
N ALA A 32 -11.70 -28.87 -3.21
CA ALA A 32 -10.88 -29.22 -4.37
C ALA A 32 -11.37 -28.57 -5.68
N SER A 33 -11.67 -27.28 -5.65
CA SER A 33 -12.01 -26.46 -6.80
C SER A 33 -11.55 -25.02 -6.52
N ILE A 34 -10.24 -24.83 -6.38
CA ILE A 34 -9.68 -23.53 -6.71
C ILE A 34 -9.85 -23.40 -8.22
N LYS A 35 -10.86 -22.64 -8.66
CA LYS A 35 -11.00 -22.20 -10.04
C LYS A 35 -9.61 -21.71 -10.46
N LYS A 36 -9.00 -22.36 -11.45
CA LYS A 36 -7.64 -22.04 -11.89
C LYS A 36 -7.60 -20.54 -12.11
N MET A 37 -6.92 -19.84 -11.21
CA MET A 37 -7.02 -18.40 -11.13
C MET A 37 -6.42 -17.84 -12.41
N GLY A 38 -7.13 -16.90 -13.05
CA GLY A 38 -6.55 -16.16 -14.16
C GLY A 38 -5.31 -15.37 -13.69
N SER A 39 -4.61 -14.74 -14.62
CA SER A 39 -3.56 -13.80 -14.23
C SER A 39 -4.13 -12.72 -13.32
N LEU A 40 -3.37 -12.33 -12.30
CA LEU A 40 -3.72 -11.23 -11.43
C LEU A 40 -3.44 -9.93 -12.18
N ARG A 41 -4.48 -9.15 -12.50
CA ARG A 41 -4.34 -7.92 -13.29
C ARG A 41 -3.99 -6.75 -12.38
N ILE A 42 -2.88 -6.09 -12.65
CA ILE A 42 -2.33 -5.01 -11.83
C ILE A 42 -2.39 -3.71 -12.62
N CYS A 43 -3.01 -2.68 -12.05
CA CYS A 43 -2.85 -1.32 -12.57
C CYS A 43 -1.51 -0.76 -12.09
N ALA A 44 -0.65 -0.30 -13.00
CA ALA A 44 0.66 0.25 -12.68
C ALA A 44 0.97 1.48 -13.55
N ASP A 45 1.91 2.31 -13.09
CA ASP A 45 2.44 3.41 -13.90
C ASP A 45 3.62 2.90 -14.75
N PRO A 46 3.65 3.13 -16.08
CA PRO A 46 4.73 2.64 -16.93
C PRO A 46 6.08 3.32 -16.67
N GLY A 47 6.11 4.49 -16.02
CA GLY A 47 7.31 5.34 -15.94
C GLY A 47 7.52 6.01 -14.59
N ASN A 48 7.19 5.34 -13.48
CA ASN A 48 7.23 5.91 -12.14
C ASN A 48 8.29 5.26 -11.24
N MET A 49 9.52 5.18 -11.71
CA MET A 49 10.62 4.66 -10.89
C MET A 49 10.82 5.54 -9.63
N PRO A 50 11.10 4.94 -8.46
CA PRO A 50 11.39 3.51 -8.22
C PRO A 50 10.16 2.63 -7.94
N LEU A 51 8.94 3.17 -7.99
CA LEU A 51 7.71 2.46 -7.64
C LEU A 51 7.39 1.38 -8.67
N SER A 52 7.17 1.78 -9.93
CA SER A 52 6.80 0.88 -11.02
C SER A 52 7.39 1.31 -12.37
N SER A 53 7.59 0.34 -13.26
CA SER A 53 7.91 0.56 -14.67
C SER A 53 7.30 -0.51 -15.57
N ASP A 54 7.14 -0.20 -16.85
CA ASP A 54 6.72 -1.14 -17.90
C ASP A 54 7.72 -2.31 -18.11
N LYS A 55 8.96 -2.11 -17.66
CA LYS A 55 10.03 -3.12 -17.63
C LYS A 55 10.01 -4.01 -16.38
N GLY A 56 9.15 -3.72 -15.39
CA GLY A 56 9.06 -4.50 -14.15
C GLY A 56 10.22 -4.27 -13.18
N GLU A 57 10.93 -3.14 -13.28
CA GLU A 57 12.13 -2.85 -12.48
C GLU A 57 11.79 -2.27 -11.09
N GLY A 58 10.58 -1.72 -10.96
CA GLY A 58 10.10 -1.07 -9.74
C GLY A 58 9.86 -2.04 -8.59
N PHE A 59 9.89 -1.53 -7.36
CA PHE A 59 9.67 -2.39 -6.19
C PHE A 59 8.20 -2.85 -6.08
N GLU A 60 7.24 -2.07 -6.58
CA GLU A 60 5.83 -2.46 -6.58
C GLU A 60 5.54 -3.58 -7.58
N ASN A 61 6.25 -3.60 -8.72
CA ASN A 61 6.18 -4.72 -9.65
C ASN A 61 6.59 -6.02 -8.96
N LYS A 62 7.67 -5.99 -8.17
CA LYS A 62 8.17 -7.15 -7.42
C LYS A 62 7.19 -7.60 -6.34
N ILE A 63 6.59 -6.65 -5.61
CA ILE A 63 5.54 -6.96 -4.62
C ILE A 63 4.35 -7.63 -5.30
N ALA A 64 3.89 -7.11 -6.44
CA ALA A 64 2.78 -7.69 -7.19
C ALA A 64 3.09 -9.11 -7.67
N THR A 65 4.32 -9.38 -8.11
CA THR A 65 4.78 -10.73 -8.47
C THR A 65 4.71 -11.68 -7.28
N ILE A 66 5.21 -11.29 -6.11
CA ILE A 66 5.16 -12.11 -4.89
C ILE A 66 3.71 -12.43 -4.49
N ILE A 67 2.81 -11.45 -4.59
CA ILE A 67 1.37 -11.65 -4.30
C ILE A 67 0.77 -12.67 -5.27
N ALA A 68 1.01 -12.50 -6.57
CA ALA A 68 0.48 -13.41 -7.59
C ALA A 68 1.01 -14.85 -7.41
N GLU A 69 2.31 -15.01 -7.14
CA GLU A 69 2.94 -16.30 -6.87
C GLU A 69 2.35 -16.96 -5.62
N GLY A 70 2.13 -16.20 -4.55
CA GLY A 70 1.47 -16.68 -3.33
C GLY A 70 0.02 -17.14 -3.55
N MET A 71 -0.65 -16.61 -4.58
CA MET A 71 -1.99 -17.01 -5.01
C MET A 71 -1.97 -18.16 -6.05
N GLY A 72 -0.80 -18.67 -6.41
CA GLY A 72 -0.64 -19.71 -7.43
C GLY A 72 -0.94 -19.23 -8.85
N THR A 73 -0.76 -17.94 -9.11
CA THR A 73 -0.95 -17.30 -10.43
C THR A 73 0.26 -16.44 -10.83
N HIS A 74 0.12 -15.68 -11.91
CA HIS A 74 1.12 -14.74 -12.43
C HIS A 74 0.49 -13.35 -12.64
N THR A 75 1.32 -12.32 -12.70
CA THR A 75 0.88 -10.94 -12.93
C THR A 75 0.59 -10.67 -14.41
N SER A 76 -0.45 -9.91 -14.68
CA SER A 76 -0.66 -9.17 -15.94
C SER A 76 -0.79 -7.69 -15.61
N TYR A 77 -0.34 -6.80 -16.48
CA TYR A 77 -0.31 -5.35 -16.17
C TYR A 77 -1.19 -4.55 -17.13
N PHE A 78 -1.93 -3.61 -16.56
CA PHE A 78 -2.55 -2.50 -17.26
C PHE A 78 -1.78 -1.22 -16.90
N TYR A 79 -1.08 -0.64 -17.87
CA TYR A 79 -0.25 0.53 -17.64
C TYR A 79 -0.99 1.82 -17.96
N ARG A 80 -1.02 2.73 -16.98
CA ARG A 80 -1.51 4.11 -17.16
C ARG A 80 -0.77 5.04 -16.20
N PRO A 81 -0.37 6.24 -16.64
CA PRO A 81 0.23 7.23 -15.73
C PRO A 81 -0.71 7.60 -14.57
N TYR A 82 -0.21 7.56 -13.34
CA TYR A 82 -0.99 7.81 -12.12
C TYR A 82 -1.31 9.30 -11.92
N LEU A 83 -0.48 10.17 -12.48
CA LEU A 83 -0.68 11.62 -12.43
C LEU A 83 -1.83 12.12 -13.32
N GLU A 84 -2.33 11.28 -14.23
CA GLU A 84 -3.46 11.63 -15.08
C GLU A 84 -4.78 11.61 -14.32
N ARG A 85 -5.58 12.66 -14.54
CA ARG A 85 -6.88 12.81 -13.89
C ARG A 85 -7.76 11.58 -14.12
N GLY A 86 -8.49 11.20 -13.07
CA GLY A 86 -9.46 10.12 -13.14
C GLY A 86 -8.83 8.72 -13.15
N LEU A 87 -7.69 8.52 -12.49
CA LEU A 87 -7.05 7.21 -12.32
C LEU A 87 -8.06 6.14 -11.93
N THR A 88 -8.71 6.25 -10.77
CA THR A 88 -9.68 5.25 -10.32
C THR A 88 -10.82 5.05 -11.32
N ARG A 89 -11.44 6.13 -11.80
CA ARG A 89 -12.60 6.04 -12.71
C ARG A 89 -12.27 5.44 -14.07
N GLN A 90 -11.08 5.70 -14.59
CA GLN A 90 -10.69 5.26 -15.93
C GLN A 90 -9.91 3.94 -15.94
N THR A 91 -9.50 3.43 -14.78
CA THR A 91 -8.78 2.16 -14.67
C THR A 91 -9.54 1.17 -13.80
N PHE A 92 -9.61 1.45 -12.50
CA PHE A 92 -10.14 0.52 -11.50
C PHE A 92 -11.66 0.34 -11.62
N ASP A 93 -12.42 1.43 -11.69
CA ASP A 93 -13.88 1.40 -11.82
C ASP A 93 -14.32 0.87 -13.20
N ASN A 94 -13.45 0.98 -14.20
CA ASN A 94 -13.64 0.41 -15.55
C ASN A 94 -13.25 -1.08 -15.62
N ASN A 95 -12.87 -1.70 -14.51
CA ASN A 95 -12.47 -3.11 -14.43
C ASN A 95 -11.29 -3.46 -15.35
N GLU A 96 -10.35 -2.52 -15.55
CA GLU A 96 -9.12 -2.77 -16.33
C GLU A 96 -8.13 -3.66 -15.56
N CYS A 97 -8.17 -3.62 -14.22
CA CYS A 97 -7.31 -4.40 -13.33
C CYS A 97 -8.05 -4.84 -12.06
N ASP A 98 -7.47 -5.81 -11.34
CA ASP A 98 -7.99 -6.35 -10.08
C ASP A 98 -7.38 -5.66 -8.86
N ILE A 99 -6.13 -5.18 -8.97
CA ILE A 99 -5.41 -4.48 -7.89
C ILE A 99 -4.82 -3.19 -8.42
N LEU A 100 -4.98 -2.12 -7.64
CA LEU A 100 -4.32 -0.84 -7.82
C LEU A 100 -3.27 -0.66 -6.72
N MET A 101 -2.01 -0.50 -7.10
CA MET A 101 -0.89 -0.30 -6.16
C MET A 101 -0.84 1.18 -5.71
N ASP A 102 -0.08 1.46 -4.64
CA ASP A 102 0.19 2.80 -4.13
C ASP A 102 -1.03 3.62 -3.64
N MET A 103 -2.03 2.96 -3.03
CA MET A 103 -3.23 3.64 -2.51
C MET A 103 -3.17 3.83 -0.99
N SER A 104 -3.78 4.92 -0.53
CA SER A 104 -3.88 5.22 0.90
C SER A 104 -4.87 4.27 1.58
N PRO A 105 -4.60 3.77 2.80
CA PRO A 105 -5.46 2.79 3.45
C PRO A 105 -6.85 3.33 3.84
N ASP A 106 -7.01 4.64 3.89
CA ASP A 106 -8.25 5.38 4.18
C ASP A 106 -9.03 5.80 2.92
N ASP A 107 -8.66 5.30 1.74
CA ASP A 107 -9.40 5.59 0.52
C ASP A 107 -10.75 4.86 0.48
N GLU A 108 -11.82 5.57 0.84
CA GLU A 108 -13.20 5.04 0.92
C GLU A 108 -13.76 4.56 -0.43
N ARG A 109 -13.10 4.86 -1.54
CA ARG A 109 -13.57 4.47 -2.89
C ARG A 109 -13.27 3.02 -3.22
N MET A 110 -12.41 2.35 -2.45
CA MET A 110 -11.96 0.99 -2.73
C MET A 110 -11.78 0.19 -1.45
N MET A 111 -11.82 -1.13 -1.58
CA MET A 111 -11.44 -2.02 -0.48
C MET A 111 -9.91 -2.05 -0.38
N THR A 112 -9.38 -1.55 0.73
CA THR A 112 -7.94 -1.50 0.98
C THR A 112 -7.46 -2.76 1.72
N THR A 113 -6.24 -3.17 1.44
CA THR A 113 -5.58 -4.27 2.16
C THR A 113 -5.07 -3.80 3.52
N MET A 114 -4.53 -4.73 4.32
CA MET A 114 -3.66 -4.31 5.44
C MET A 114 -2.46 -3.54 4.86
N PRO A 115 -2.08 -2.37 5.42
CA PRO A 115 -1.00 -1.57 4.87
C PRO A 115 0.30 -2.37 4.72
N VAL A 116 0.82 -2.46 3.49
CA VAL A 116 2.04 -3.23 3.19
C VAL A 116 3.27 -2.56 3.78
N TYR A 117 3.31 -1.24 3.78
CA TYR A 117 4.37 -0.45 4.41
C TYR A 117 3.82 0.91 4.88
N LYS A 118 4.57 1.57 5.76
CA LYS A 118 4.30 2.95 6.20
C LYS A 118 5.56 3.78 6.02
N SER A 119 5.43 4.91 5.33
CA SER A 119 6.54 5.84 5.06
C SER A 119 6.21 7.25 5.58
N THR A 120 7.21 8.13 5.53
CA THR A 120 7.09 9.55 5.89
C THR A 120 7.72 10.41 4.81
N PHE A 121 7.31 11.67 4.75
CA PHE A 121 8.06 12.67 3.99
C PHE A 121 9.44 12.85 4.61
N VAL A 122 10.44 13.04 3.75
CA VAL A 122 11.82 13.31 4.14
C VAL A 122 12.27 14.62 3.54
N LEU A 123 13.09 15.35 4.28
CA LEU A 123 13.79 16.51 3.75
C LEU A 123 15.15 16.05 3.20
N ALA A 124 15.32 16.10 1.89
CA ALA A 124 16.57 15.80 1.24
C ALA A 124 17.36 17.09 0.97
N TYR A 125 18.61 17.15 1.43
CA TYR A 125 19.51 18.27 1.22
C TYR A 125 20.95 17.80 1.07
N ARG A 126 21.80 18.67 0.53
CA ARG A 126 23.22 18.36 0.35
C ARG A 126 23.98 18.44 1.67
N ASN A 127 24.78 17.41 1.96
CA ASN A 127 25.59 17.33 3.18
C ASN A 127 26.75 18.35 3.23
N ASP A 128 27.25 18.81 2.08
CA ASP A 128 28.35 19.78 1.98
C ASP A 128 27.93 21.24 2.18
N LYS A 129 26.64 21.50 2.42
CA LYS A 129 26.09 22.87 2.56
C LYS A 129 25.93 23.33 4.01
N GLY A 130 26.30 22.50 5.00
CA GLY A 130 26.16 22.85 6.41
C GLY A 130 24.71 23.14 6.82
N ILE A 131 23.74 22.52 6.14
CA ILE A 131 22.32 22.65 6.43
C ILE A 131 22.02 21.78 7.65
N ASP A 132 21.55 22.41 8.72
CA ASP A 132 21.13 21.74 9.95
C ASP A 132 19.69 22.16 10.25
N ILE A 133 18.73 21.37 9.77
CA ILE A 133 17.30 21.60 9.94
C ILE A 133 16.76 20.50 10.83
N ARG A 134 16.12 20.89 11.94
CA ARG A 134 15.60 19.96 12.96
C ARG A 134 14.08 19.90 13.03
N SER A 135 13.40 20.93 12.54
CA SER A 135 11.94 21.04 12.55
C SER A 135 11.44 21.81 11.32
N PHE A 136 10.15 21.69 11.03
CA PHE A 136 9.48 22.55 10.04
C PHE A 136 9.34 23.99 10.50
N ASP A 137 9.46 24.27 11.80
CA ASP A 137 9.45 25.62 12.38
C ASP A 137 10.79 26.36 12.29
N ASP A 138 11.80 25.77 11.67
CA ASP A 138 13.12 26.39 11.56
C ASP A 138 13.06 27.67 10.72
N SER A 139 13.47 28.80 11.30
CA SER A 139 13.42 30.10 10.62
C SER A 139 14.21 30.11 9.31
N LYS A 140 15.35 29.40 9.23
CA LYS A 140 16.14 29.32 8.00
C LYS A 140 15.40 28.53 6.92
N LEU A 141 14.73 27.44 7.30
CA LEU A 141 13.87 26.70 6.38
C LEU A 141 12.74 27.59 5.86
N LEU A 142 12.04 28.31 6.74
CA LEU A 142 10.86 29.08 6.38
C LEU A 142 11.18 30.32 5.54
N ASN A 143 12.33 30.97 5.78
CA ASN A 143 12.60 32.32 5.25
C ASN A 143 13.82 32.41 4.32
N GLU A 144 14.79 31.51 4.42
CA GLU A 144 16.07 31.63 3.71
C GLU A 144 16.25 30.57 2.61
N TYR A 145 15.87 29.31 2.88
CA TYR A 145 16.12 28.21 1.95
C TYR A 145 15.08 28.10 0.84
N LYS A 146 15.56 27.79 -0.37
CA LYS A 146 14.70 27.41 -1.50
C LYS A 146 14.35 25.93 -1.40
N VAL A 147 13.07 25.62 -1.33
CA VAL A 147 12.58 24.25 -1.14
C VAL A 147 11.78 23.81 -2.36
N GLY A 148 12.18 22.67 -2.93
CA GLY A 148 11.45 22.00 -4.00
C GLY A 148 10.36 21.10 -3.43
N VAL A 149 9.13 21.26 -3.87
CA VAL A 149 7.99 20.42 -3.46
C VAL A 149 7.12 20.04 -4.64
N PHE A 150 6.45 18.89 -4.54
CA PHE A 150 5.44 18.49 -5.52
C PHE A 150 4.15 19.28 -5.30
N GLN A 151 3.55 19.78 -6.40
CA GLN A 151 2.44 20.76 -6.36
C GLN A 151 1.25 20.32 -5.48
N HIS A 152 0.89 19.04 -5.54
CA HIS A 152 -0.28 18.47 -4.85
C HIS A 152 0.09 17.62 -3.62
N SER A 153 1.34 17.68 -3.18
CA SER A 153 1.78 16.90 -2.02
C SER A 153 1.32 17.49 -0.70
N ALA A 154 1.00 16.64 0.26
CA ALA A 154 0.64 17.04 1.63
C ALA A 154 1.76 17.86 2.30
N ILE A 155 3.03 17.57 2.03
CA ILE A 155 4.16 18.32 2.59
C ILE A 155 4.16 19.79 2.19
N ARG A 156 3.65 20.15 1.00
CA ARG A 156 3.49 21.55 0.60
C ARG A 156 2.45 22.26 1.46
N THR A 157 1.36 21.58 1.82
CA THR A 157 0.34 22.11 2.72
C THR A 157 0.92 22.34 4.11
N VAL A 158 1.60 21.33 4.67
CA VAL A 158 2.25 21.43 5.99
C VAL A 158 3.23 22.60 6.03
N LEU A 159 4.14 22.73 5.05
CA LEU A 159 5.08 23.86 5.01
C LEU A 159 4.35 25.22 4.99
N GLN A 160 3.23 25.33 4.28
CA GLN A 160 2.45 26.57 4.25
C GLN A 160 1.78 26.88 5.60
N GLU A 161 1.29 25.87 6.31
CA GLU A 161 0.72 26.00 7.65
C GLU A 161 1.75 26.48 8.67
N HIS A 162 3.01 26.06 8.51
CA HIS A 162 4.16 26.53 9.30
C HIS A 162 4.69 27.91 8.86
N GLY A 163 4.05 28.59 7.90
CA GLY A 163 4.42 29.94 7.50
C GLY A 163 5.56 30.03 6.49
N PHE A 164 5.83 28.96 5.73
CA PHE A 164 6.89 28.96 4.72
C PHE A 164 6.68 30.06 3.68
N ASN A 165 7.73 30.86 3.44
CA ASN A 165 7.67 31.96 2.48
C ASN A 165 7.47 31.42 1.05
N ARG A 166 6.30 31.66 0.48
CA ARG A 166 5.93 31.18 -0.87
C ARG A 166 6.91 31.62 -1.95
N ALA A 167 7.58 32.76 -1.79
CA ALA A 167 8.61 33.23 -2.72
C ALA A 167 9.82 32.27 -2.81
N ASN A 168 10.05 31.48 -1.76
CA ASN A 168 11.11 30.48 -1.70
C ASN A 168 10.66 29.09 -2.16
N SER A 169 9.37 28.90 -2.49
CA SER A 169 8.85 27.60 -2.94
C SER A 169 9.11 27.42 -4.43
N VAL A 170 9.81 26.35 -4.79
CA VAL A 170 10.04 25.97 -6.19
C VAL A 170 9.12 24.83 -6.53
N VAL A 171 7.93 25.17 -7.05
CA VAL A 171 6.97 24.18 -7.52
C VAL A 171 7.37 23.75 -8.94
N ARG A 172 7.46 22.43 -9.15
CA ARG A 172 7.57 21.85 -10.48
C ARG A 172 6.30 21.09 -10.77
N VAL A 173 5.64 21.45 -11.87
CA VAL A 173 4.53 20.68 -12.41
C VAL A 173 5.14 19.63 -13.31
N LEU A 174 4.95 18.36 -12.99
CA LEU A 174 5.16 17.28 -13.94
C LEU A 174 4.02 17.35 -14.95
N PHE A 175 4.13 18.26 -15.93
CA PHE A 175 3.39 18.11 -17.16
C PHE A 175 4.02 16.89 -17.85
N LEU A 176 3.41 15.71 -17.69
CA LEU A 176 3.51 14.68 -18.71
C LEU A 176 2.80 15.25 -19.94
N THR A 177 3.48 16.10 -20.68
CA THR A 177 3.11 16.31 -22.06
C THR A 177 3.34 14.96 -22.74
N MET A 178 2.24 14.32 -23.12
CA MET A 178 2.11 13.35 -24.21
C MET A 178 2.59 13.94 -25.55
N GLN A 179 3.63 14.77 -25.55
CA GLN A 179 4.32 15.18 -26.75
C GLN A 179 5.09 13.97 -27.21
N ILE A 180 4.59 13.38 -28.29
CA ILE A 180 5.34 12.95 -29.45
C ILE A 180 6.65 13.74 -29.54
N CYS A 181 7.65 13.36 -28.76
CA CYS A 181 9.03 13.62 -29.09
C CYS A 181 9.43 12.42 -29.93
N SER A 182 8.92 12.42 -31.17
CA SER A 182 9.66 11.85 -32.28
C SER A 182 11.08 12.36 -32.12
N GLN A 183 11.98 11.50 -31.64
CA GLN A 183 13.39 11.68 -31.88
C GLN A 183 13.56 11.65 -33.40
N THR A 184 13.32 12.78 -34.04
CA THR A 184 13.88 13.05 -35.34
C THR A 184 15.36 13.22 -35.09
N ALA A 185 16.03 12.08 -35.13
CA ALA A 185 17.41 11.97 -35.52
C ALA A 185 17.65 12.79 -36.79
N HIS A 186 18.87 13.30 -36.88
CA HIS A 186 19.56 13.84 -38.06
C HIS A 186 19.57 15.36 -38.29
N ARG A 187 20.82 15.87 -38.27
CA ARG A 187 21.48 16.79 -39.23
C ARG A 187 20.80 18.16 -39.38
N THR A 188 21.44 19.27 -39.05
CA THR A 188 22.77 19.76 -39.47
C THR A 188 23.25 20.83 -38.51
#